data_AF-A0A8E7AWJ2-F1
#
_entry.id   AF-A0A8E7AWJ2-F1
#
_cell.length_a   1.000
_cell.length_b   1.000
_cell.length_c   1.000
_cell.angle_alpha   90.00
_cell.angle_beta   90.00
_cell.angle_gamma   90.00
#
_symmetry.space_group_name_H-M   'P 1'
#
loop_
_entity.id
_entity.type
_entity.pdbx_description
1 polymer ?
#
loop_
_entity_poly.entity_id
_entity_poly.type
_entity_poly.pdbx_seq_one_letter_code
_entity_poly.pdbx_strand_id
1 'polypeptide(L)'
;MNQRFFLGFEVHQPYRLKKNFKPKLSGNYEDPMERYFDDANKEILLRVCNKCYEPATSIILDQLDDGFCCAFSLSGVLIEQMEKWAPDVLELFNQAARHKNVEMIGQTYFHSISSLFWTMEEFCNQVNLHRELLKDTFGVEPVIFENTEFLFDNRIAATVKDLGFKACLTEGVDNILEWRSPNYLYQCAGLPVIMRNFKLSDDIAFRFTCRDWEAWPLSADRYAYWISKTPGDFVPVFIDYETLGEHYWVESGILEFLRHLGPEIQRSDVQMIKPSEILSSPVRDEFSIPLPISWADAEKDGTAWIENRKQKNAFRAVQRAKTFCEDLHTWRCLQISDHFYYMSCKHGSCGEVHTYFSHQPEHEAFITYMDVLADFEERSIQQMEKKEFLYPLRSLPIDDAFYFSSPVGYTGHVAFDMDQFADMLQIVPADSISYHHQKGDLANWCRTVIKDEPLAQAIDRANNRQELILAADTRRHELWAALQ
;
A
#
# COMPACT_ATOMS: atom_id res chain seq x y z
N MET A 1 -9.91 -36.81 -10.09
CA MET A 1 -10.61 -35.58 -9.68
C MET A 1 -10.29 -34.53 -10.72
N ASN A 2 -11.26 -33.71 -11.11
CA ASN A 2 -11.02 -32.59 -12.01
C ASN A 2 -10.08 -31.60 -11.30
N GLN A 3 -9.10 -31.05 -12.02
CA GLN A 3 -8.19 -30.05 -11.47
C GLN A 3 -9.01 -28.81 -11.07
N ARG A 4 -8.68 -28.18 -9.94
CA ARG A 4 -9.39 -26.99 -9.45
C ARG A 4 -8.60 -25.73 -9.78
N PHE A 5 -9.26 -24.67 -10.20
CA PHE A 5 -8.66 -23.41 -10.61
C PHE A 5 -9.34 -22.24 -9.90
N PHE A 6 -8.55 -21.41 -9.23
CA PHE A 6 -9.00 -20.16 -8.63
C PHE A 6 -8.40 -19.00 -9.41
N LEU A 7 -9.24 -18.05 -9.82
CA LEU A 7 -8.84 -16.79 -10.45
C LEU A 7 -9.35 -15.63 -9.60
N GLY A 8 -8.45 -14.81 -9.08
CA GLY A 8 -8.78 -13.60 -8.34
C GLY A 8 -8.16 -12.35 -8.95
N PHE A 9 -8.72 -11.20 -8.59
CA PHE A 9 -8.32 -9.90 -9.10
C PHE A 9 -8.16 -8.87 -7.97
N GLU A 10 -7.03 -8.17 -7.95
CA GLU A 10 -6.90 -6.92 -7.19
C GLU A 10 -7.50 -5.78 -8.02
N VAL A 11 -8.36 -4.95 -7.44
CA VAL A 11 -8.95 -3.79 -8.13
C VAL A 11 -8.72 -2.56 -7.27
N HIS A 12 -7.81 -1.69 -7.73
CA HIS A 12 -7.38 -0.53 -6.96
C HIS A 12 -7.10 0.69 -7.85
N GLN A 13 -7.56 1.86 -7.40
CA GLN A 13 -7.08 3.16 -7.87
C GLN A 13 -6.84 4.08 -6.66
N PRO A 14 -5.66 4.69 -6.54
CA PRO A 14 -5.35 5.58 -5.42
C PRO A 14 -5.91 6.99 -5.65
N TYR A 15 -6.13 7.72 -4.55
CA TYR A 15 -6.17 9.18 -4.59
C TYR A 15 -4.74 9.74 -4.67
N ARG A 16 -4.34 10.22 -5.85
CA ARG A 16 -3.00 10.81 -6.07
C ARG A 16 -2.92 12.21 -5.48
N LEU A 17 -1.77 12.57 -4.92
CA LEU A 17 -1.50 13.91 -4.39
C LEU A 17 -1.31 14.93 -5.52
N LYS A 18 -1.67 16.19 -5.25
CA LYS A 18 -1.39 17.30 -6.17
C LYS A 18 0.11 17.48 -6.34
N LYS A 19 0.56 17.37 -7.58
CA LYS A 19 1.97 17.61 -7.94
C LYS A 19 2.41 19.02 -7.56
N ASN A 20 3.66 19.17 -7.15
CA ASN A 20 4.25 20.47 -6.78
C ASN A 20 3.44 21.21 -5.71
N PHE A 21 2.79 20.47 -4.79
CA PHE A 21 2.09 21.07 -3.67
C PHE A 21 3.05 21.97 -2.89
N LYS A 22 2.54 23.13 -2.45
CA LYS A 22 3.29 24.05 -1.61
C LYS A 22 2.44 24.44 -0.40
N PRO A 23 2.96 24.24 0.83
CA PRO A 23 2.24 24.62 2.04
C PRO A 23 1.84 26.09 2.01
N LYS A 24 0.61 26.39 2.44
CA LYS A 24 0.09 27.77 2.52
C LYS A 24 -0.73 27.90 3.78
N LEU A 25 -0.20 28.63 4.75
CA LEU A 25 -0.85 28.87 6.04
C LEU A 25 -1.99 29.90 5.97
N SER A 26 -1.98 30.76 4.95
CA SER A 26 -3.04 31.77 4.74
C SER A 26 -4.08 31.28 3.75
N GLY A 27 -5.35 31.23 4.17
CA GLY A 27 -6.48 30.91 3.31
C GLY A 27 -7.72 30.51 4.11
N ASN A 28 -8.88 30.46 3.45
CA ASN A 28 -10.07 29.87 4.04
C ASN A 28 -9.84 28.38 4.34
N TYR A 29 -10.67 27.82 5.21
CA TYR A 29 -10.72 26.37 5.42
C TYR A 29 -11.20 25.72 4.12
N GLU A 30 -10.28 25.09 3.40
CA GLU A 30 -10.56 24.27 2.22
C GLU A 30 -10.84 22.85 2.70
N ASP A 31 -11.73 22.14 2.00
CA ASP A 31 -11.92 20.71 2.21
C ASP A 31 -10.56 19.99 2.05
N PRO A 32 -10.11 19.16 3.02
CA PRO A 32 -8.82 18.50 2.96
C PRO A 32 -8.64 17.62 1.71
N MET A 33 -9.70 16.93 1.26
CA MET A 33 -9.63 16.08 0.08
C MET A 33 -9.41 16.92 -1.18
N GLU A 34 -10.16 18.02 -1.33
CA GLU A 34 -9.96 18.98 -2.44
C GLU A 34 -8.61 19.68 -2.36
N ARG A 35 -8.04 19.88 -1.17
CA ARG A 35 -6.78 20.58 -1.00
C ARG A 35 -5.58 19.75 -1.44
N TYR A 36 -5.50 18.49 -1.01
CA TYR A 36 -4.29 17.68 -1.14
C TYR A 36 -4.30 16.73 -2.33
N PHE A 37 -5.46 16.26 -2.77
CA PHE A 37 -5.55 15.25 -3.83
C PHE A 37 -5.89 15.88 -5.18
N ASP A 38 -5.35 15.28 -6.24
CA ASP A 38 -5.37 15.81 -7.60
C ASP A 38 -6.74 15.61 -8.27
N ASP A 39 -7.23 16.65 -8.97
CA ASP A 39 -8.47 16.57 -9.73
C ASP A 39 -8.38 15.56 -10.89
N ALA A 40 -7.16 15.28 -11.37
CA ALA A 40 -6.89 14.27 -12.39
C ALA A 40 -7.30 12.85 -11.98
N ASN A 41 -7.47 12.57 -10.68
CA ASN A 41 -7.94 11.25 -10.21
C ASN A 41 -9.27 10.85 -10.87
N LYS A 42 -10.18 11.80 -11.10
CA LYS A 42 -11.44 11.56 -11.82
C LYS A 42 -11.21 11.12 -13.25
N GLU A 43 -10.39 11.85 -13.99
CA GLU A 43 -10.14 11.57 -15.41
C GLU A 43 -9.37 10.26 -15.61
N ILE A 44 -8.46 9.93 -14.67
CA ILE A 44 -7.75 8.65 -14.66
C ILE A 44 -8.73 7.51 -14.39
N LEU A 45 -9.55 7.60 -13.34
CA LEU A 45 -10.55 6.57 -13.04
C LEU A 45 -11.48 6.33 -14.24
N LEU A 46 -12.06 7.39 -14.82
CA LEU A 46 -12.99 7.25 -15.94
C LEU A 46 -12.36 6.58 -17.17
N ARG A 47 -11.05 6.78 -17.39
CA ARG A 47 -10.30 6.07 -18.42
C ARG A 47 -10.17 4.58 -18.10
N VAL A 48 -9.74 4.24 -16.89
CA VAL A 48 -9.59 2.84 -16.44
C VAL A 48 -10.94 2.12 -16.46
N CYS A 49 -12.01 2.79 -16.03
CA CYS A 49 -13.37 2.30 -16.11
C CYS A 49 -13.75 1.89 -17.54
N ASN A 50 -13.58 2.80 -18.51
CA ASN A 50 -13.95 2.58 -19.91
C ASN A 50 -13.10 1.47 -20.56
N LYS A 51 -11.80 1.43 -20.25
CA LYS A 51 -10.87 0.52 -20.92
C LYS A 51 -10.77 -0.86 -20.29
N CYS A 52 -10.96 -0.94 -18.98
CA CYS A 52 -10.76 -2.15 -18.20
C CYS A 52 -12.05 -2.57 -17.47
N TYR A 53 -12.50 -1.81 -16.48
CA TYR A 53 -13.52 -2.31 -15.55
C TYR A 53 -14.85 -2.63 -16.23
N GLU A 54 -15.36 -1.74 -17.09
CA GLU A 54 -16.61 -1.97 -17.81
C GLU A 54 -16.52 -3.17 -18.78
N PRO A 55 -15.56 -3.21 -19.73
CA PRO A 55 -15.51 -4.31 -20.69
C PRO A 55 -15.13 -5.65 -20.06
N ALA A 56 -14.15 -5.70 -19.14
CA ALA A 56 -13.72 -6.93 -18.50
C ALA A 56 -14.81 -7.51 -17.59
N THR A 57 -15.50 -6.66 -16.81
CA THR A 57 -16.55 -7.13 -15.90
C THR A 57 -17.76 -7.61 -16.68
N SER A 58 -18.11 -6.94 -17.78
CA SER A 58 -19.19 -7.39 -18.69
C SER A 58 -18.89 -8.78 -19.26
N ILE A 59 -17.64 -9.01 -19.72
CA ILE A 59 -17.20 -10.33 -20.22
C ILE A 59 -17.32 -11.41 -19.13
N ILE A 60 -16.97 -11.08 -17.89
CA ILE A 60 -17.08 -12.02 -16.77
C ILE A 60 -18.55 -12.33 -16.50
N LEU A 61 -19.39 -11.31 -16.33
CA LEU A 61 -20.84 -11.44 -16.09
C LEU A 61 -21.52 -12.34 -17.12
N ASP A 62 -21.21 -12.17 -18.41
CA ASP A 62 -21.75 -12.97 -19.52
C ASP A 62 -21.43 -14.47 -19.40
N GLN A 63 -20.35 -14.84 -18.70
CA GLN A 63 -19.88 -16.23 -18.57
C GLN A 63 -20.19 -16.85 -17.20
N LEU A 64 -20.72 -16.09 -16.25
CA LEU A 64 -20.91 -16.56 -14.87
C LEU A 64 -21.90 -17.74 -14.78
N ASP A 65 -23.00 -17.70 -15.55
CA ASP A 65 -23.99 -18.78 -15.58
C ASP A 65 -23.46 -20.05 -16.27
N ASP A 66 -22.47 -19.91 -17.15
CA ASP A 66 -21.80 -21.01 -17.86
C ASP A 66 -20.67 -21.67 -17.03
N GLY A 67 -20.48 -21.22 -15.78
CA GLY A 67 -19.54 -21.82 -14.84
C GLY A 67 -18.24 -21.07 -14.64
N PHE A 68 -18.08 -19.88 -15.24
CA PHE A 68 -16.98 -18.99 -14.87
C PHE A 68 -17.10 -18.60 -13.40
N CYS A 69 -15.98 -18.66 -12.67
CA CYS A 69 -15.94 -18.39 -11.25
C CYS A 69 -14.66 -17.64 -10.89
N CYS A 70 -14.78 -16.56 -10.12
CA CYS A 70 -13.66 -15.70 -9.76
C CYS A 70 -13.88 -15.01 -8.42
N ALA A 71 -12.89 -14.22 -8.00
CA ALA A 71 -13.02 -13.33 -6.84
C ALA A 71 -12.46 -11.94 -7.14
N PHE A 72 -13.00 -10.93 -6.46
CA PHE A 72 -12.52 -9.56 -6.55
C PHE A 72 -12.13 -9.04 -5.17
N SER A 73 -10.96 -8.42 -5.08
CA SER A 73 -10.51 -7.62 -3.95
C SER A 73 -10.57 -6.15 -4.37
N LEU A 74 -11.65 -5.45 -4.01
CA LEU A 74 -11.82 -4.02 -4.33
C LEU A 74 -11.42 -3.18 -3.13
N SER A 75 -10.47 -2.25 -3.31
CA SER A 75 -10.14 -1.29 -2.25
C SER A 75 -11.31 -0.36 -1.95
N GLY A 76 -11.46 0.05 -0.68
CA GLY A 76 -12.54 0.95 -0.27
C GLY A 76 -12.47 2.32 -0.96
N VAL A 77 -11.27 2.87 -1.10
CA VAL A 77 -11.03 4.13 -1.82
C VAL A 77 -11.41 4.04 -3.32
N LEU A 78 -11.30 2.87 -3.94
CA LEU A 78 -11.79 2.69 -5.32
C LEU A 78 -13.33 2.71 -5.34
N ILE A 79 -13.98 2.01 -4.40
CA ILE A 79 -15.44 2.00 -4.30
C ILE A 79 -15.97 3.42 -4.13
N GLU A 80 -15.42 4.21 -3.20
CA GLU A 80 -15.80 5.63 -3.00
C GLU A 80 -15.65 6.46 -4.29
N GLN A 81 -14.54 6.27 -5.01
CA GLN A 81 -14.30 6.96 -6.27
C GLN A 81 -15.31 6.57 -7.35
N MET A 82 -15.66 5.29 -7.47
CA MET A 82 -16.69 4.83 -8.40
C MET A 82 -18.08 5.32 -8.00
N GLU A 83 -18.44 5.31 -6.72
CA GLU A 83 -19.70 5.90 -6.22
C GLU A 83 -19.82 7.37 -6.63
N LYS A 84 -18.71 8.12 -6.53
CA LYS A 84 -18.68 9.55 -6.86
C LYS A 84 -18.69 9.83 -8.36
N TRP A 85 -17.99 9.03 -9.18
CA TRP A 85 -17.68 9.39 -10.56
C TRP A 85 -18.11 8.38 -11.62
N ALA A 86 -18.30 7.11 -11.27
CA ALA A 86 -18.64 6.02 -12.21
C ALA A 86 -19.64 5.01 -11.60
N PRO A 87 -20.82 5.45 -11.14
CA PRO A 87 -21.77 4.59 -10.43
C PRO A 87 -22.29 3.43 -11.30
N ASP A 88 -22.37 3.62 -12.61
CA ASP A 88 -22.78 2.56 -13.55
C ASP A 88 -21.77 1.40 -13.60
N VAL A 89 -20.48 1.69 -13.40
CA VAL A 89 -19.42 0.67 -13.35
C VAL A 89 -19.44 -0.05 -12.00
N LEU A 90 -19.67 0.68 -10.90
CA LEU A 90 -19.87 0.06 -9.58
C LEU A 90 -21.04 -0.92 -9.59
N GLU A 91 -22.12 -0.61 -10.32
CA GLU A 91 -23.26 -1.52 -10.45
C GLU A 91 -22.90 -2.84 -11.15
N LEU A 92 -21.90 -2.87 -12.04
CA LEU A 92 -21.40 -4.14 -12.61
C LEU A 92 -20.75 -5.02 -11.54
N PHE A 93 -19.95 -4.43 -10.65
CA PHE A 93 -19.38 -5.15 -9.51
C PHE A 93 -20.46 -5.59 -8.52
N ASN A 94 -21.52 -4.80 -8.33
CA ASN A 94 -22.67 -5.18 -7.51
C ASN A 94 -23.44 -6.37 -8.09
N GLN A 95 -23.64 -6.40 -9.41
CA GLN A 95 -24.20 -7.56 -10.10
C GLN A 95 -23.31 -8.79 -9.93
N ALA A 96 -21.99 -8.63 -10.08
CA ALA A 96 -21.03 -9.71 -9.86
C ALA A 96 -21.10 -10.22 -8.42
N ALA A 97 -21.09 -9.34 -7.41
CA ALA A 97 -21.14 -9.68 -5.99
C ALA A 97 -22.34 -10.56 -5.61
N ARG A 98 -23.49 -10.34 -6.26
CA ARG A 98 -24.73 -11.09 -6.01
C ARG A 98 -24.73 -12.47 -6.66
N HIS A 99 -23.83 -12.72 -7.60
CA HIS A 99 -23.76 -13.99 -8.31
C HIS A 99 -23.00 -15.04 -7.50
N LYS A 100 -23.56 -16.25 -7.41
CA LYS A 100 -23.03 -17.36 -6.58
C LYS A 100 -21.59 -17.81 -6.90
N ASN A 101 -21.12 -17.54 -8.13
CA ASN A 101 -19.79 -17.88 -8.64
C ASN A 101 -18.76 -16.75 -8.46
N VAL A 102 -19.12 -15.66 -7.78
CA VAL A 102 -18.19 -14.58 -7.44
C VAL A 102 -18.03 -14.54 -5.92
N GLU A 103 -16.81 -14.29 -5.46
CA GLU A 103 -16.52 -13.99 -4.06
C GLU A 103 -15.88 -12.61 -3.92
N MET A 104 -16.37 -11.79 -3.00
CA MET A 104 -15.72 -10.54 -2.62
C MET A 104 -14.72 -10.82 -1.49
N ILE A 105 -13.48 -10.36 -1.68
CA ILE A 105 -12.35 -10.55 -0.76
C ILE A 105 -12.22 -9.30 0.12
N GLY A 106 -11.96 -9.51 1.41
CA GLY A 106 -11.68 -8.42 2.34
C GLY A 106 -10.24 -7.96 2.22
N GLN A 107 -10.01 -6.65 2.33
CA GLN A 107 -8.69 -6.03 2.34
C GLN A 107 -8.69 -4.80 3.28
N THR A 108 -7.68 -3.93 3.18
CA THR A 108 -7.72 -2.64 3.88
C THR A 108 -8.58 -1.64 3.09
N TYR A 109 -9.31 -0.76 3.78
CA TYR A 109 -10.16 0.23 3.12
C TYR A 109 -9.35 1.17 2.20
N PHE A 110 -8.16 1.58 2.63
CA PHE A 110 -7.35 2.58 1.94
C PHE A 110 -6.21 1.98 1.13
N HIS A 111 -6.21 0.66 0.87
CA HIS A 111 -5.08 -0.02 0.24
C HIS A 111 -3.73 0.40 0.87
N SER A 112 -3.69 0.40 2.20
CA SER A 112 -2.66 1.10 2.97
C SER A 112 -1.57 0.18 3.49
N ILE A 113 -0.41 0.76 3.75
CA ILE A 113 0.71 0.07 4.43
C ILE A 113 0.56 0.03 5.96
N SER A 114 -0.64 0.24 6.49
CA SER A 114 -0.91 0.23 7.94
C SER A 114 -0.56 -1.10 8.61
N SER A 115 -0.57 -2.21 7.85
CA SER A 115 -0.13 -3.54 8.30
C SER A 115 1.36 -3.59 8.68
N LEU A 116 2.17 -2.63 8.21
CA LEU A 116 3.59 -2.52 8.51
C LEU A 116 3.86 -1.64 9.75
N PHE A 117 2.87 -0.90 10.26
CA PHE A 117 3.02 -0.02 11.43
C PHE A 117 3.52 -0.77 12.67
N TRP A 118 4.06 -0.03 13.64
CA TRP A 118 4.52 -0.61 14.91
C TRP A 118 3.41 -1.32 15.69
N THR A 119 2.17 -0.82 15.60
CA THR A 119 0.98 -1.40 16.22
C THR A 119 -0.05 -1.77 15.15
N MET A 120 -0.84 -2.80 15.42
CA MET A 120 -1.87 -3.30 14.48
C MET A 120 -3.22 -2.60 14.62
N GLU A 121 -3.35 -1.62 15.52
CA GLU A 121 -4.64 -0.97 15.81
C GLU A 121 -5.23 -0.30 14.57
N GLU A 122 -4.43 0.48 13.84
CA GLU A 122 -4.91 1.17 12.64
C GLU A 122 -5.20 0.20 11.49
N PHE A 123 -4.38 -0.84 11.35
CA PHE A 123 -4.64 -1.92 10.41
C PHE A 123 -6.00 -2.59 10.68
N CYS A 124 -6.26 -2.99 11.93
CA CYS A 124 -7.55 -3.56 12.34
C CYS A 124 -8.73 -2.59 12.06
N ASN A 125 -8.56 -1.30 12.35
CA ASN A 125 -9.58 -0.30 12.08
C ASN A 125 -9.92 -0.24 10.58
N GLN A 126 -8.91 -0.19 9.71
CA GLN A 126 -9.14 -0.12 8.26
C GLN A 126 -9.73 -1.40 7.68
N VAL A 127 -9.38 -2.57 8.20
CA VAL A 127 -10.02 -3.84 7.79
C VAL A 127 -11.50 -3.86 8.21
N ASN A 128 -11.83 -3.39 9.40
CA ASN A 128 -13.22 -3.33 9.85
C ASN A 128 -14.05 -2.30 9.06
N LEU A 129 -13.47 -1.13 8.74
CA LEU A 129 -14.11 -0.16 7.85
C LEU A 129 -14.43 -0.78 6.49
N HIS A 130 -13.48 -1.55 5.93
CA HIS A 130 -13.68 -2.22 4.64
C HIS A 130 -14.79 -3.28 4.70
N ARG A 131 -14.85 -4.07 5.79
CA ARG A 131 -15.93 -5.03 6.00
C ARG A 131 -17.31 -4.38 6.02
N GLU A 132 -17.46 -3.27 6.74
CA GLU A 132 -18.73 -2.54 6.77
C GLU A 132 -19.06 -1.96 5.39
N LEU A 133 -18.07 -1.41 4.67
CA LEU A 133 -18.28 -0.93 3.31
C LEU A 133 -18.77 -2.03 2.36
N LEU A 134 -18.12 -3.20 2.34
CA LEU A 134 -18.56 -4.31 1.48
C LEU A 134 -19.98 -4.78 1.82
N LYS A 135 -20.35 -4.76 3.11
CA LYS A 135 -21.69 -5.10 3.55
C LYS A 135 -22.72 -4.06 3.13
N ASP A 136 -22.39 -2.78 3.23
CA ASP A 136 -23.30 -1.68 2.88
C ASP A 136 -23.47 -1.56 1.35
N THR A 137 -22.37 -1.66 0.59
CA THR A 137 -22.38 -1.51 -0.87
C THR A 137 -22.88 -2.77 -1.58
N PHE A 138 -22.43 -3.97 -1.15
CA PHE A 138 -22.70 -5.22 -1.87
C PHE A 138 -23.55 -6.23 -1.10
N GLY A 139 -23.81 -6.01 0.19
CA GLY A 139 -24.56 -6.97 1.02
C GLY A 139 -23.77 -8.23 1.37
N VAL A 140 -22.44 -8.19 1.30
CA VAL A 140 -21.55 -9.35 1.51
C VAL A 140 -20.64 -9.14 2.71
N GLU A 141 -20.33 -10.22 3.41
CA GLU A 141 -19.32 -10.24 4.47
C GLU A 141 -18.14 -11.11 4.01
N PRO A 142 -16.94 -10.53 3.85
CA PRO A 142 -15.81 -11.27 3.30
C PRO A 142 -15.32 -12.36 4.24
N VAL A 143 -15.04 -13.55 3.69
CA VAL A 143 -14.56 -14.71 4.45
C VAL A 143 -13.04 -14.90 4.29
N ILE A 144 -12.53 -14.52 3.12
CA ILE A 144 -11.13 -14.56 2.74
C ILE A 144 -10.57 -13.14 2.80
N PHE A 145 -9.33 -13.03 3.29
CA PHE A 145 -8.59 -11.78 3.34
C PHE A 145 -7.47 -11.77 2.32
N GLU A 146 -7.14 -10.60 1.83
CA GLU A 146 -5.98 -10.29 1.02
C GLU A 146 -5.47 -8.94 1.53
N ASN A 147 -4.23 -8.92 2.02
CA ASN A 147 -3.66 -7.68 2.51
C ASN A 147 -2.97 -6.95 1.38
N THR A 148 -3.18 -5.65 1.29
CA THR A 148 -2.51 -4.72 0.37
C THR A 148 -1.16 -5.23 -0.12
N GLU A 149 -1.07 -5.47 -1.43
CA GLU A 149 0.15 -5.87 -2.14
C GLU A 149 0.72 -7.22 -1.69
N PHE A 150 -0.16 -8.07 -1.17
CA PHE A 150 0.15 -9.35 -0.56
C PHE A 150 1.15 -9.27 0.60
N LEU A 151 1.26 -8.10 1.25
CA LEU A 151 2.13 -7.89 2.41
C LEU A 151 1.76 -8.88 3.52
N PHE A 152 2.67 -9.78 3.89
CA PHE A 152 2.34 -10.85 4.82
C PHE A 152 3.52 -11.30 5.67
N ASP A 153 3.28 -11.46 6.97
CA ASP A 153 4.20 -12.05 7.94
C ASP A 153 3.41 -12.72 9.07
N ASN A 154 4.12 -13.29 10.05
CA ASN A 154 3.52 -13.93 11.22
C ASN A 154 2.58 -12.99 12.00
N ARG A 155 2.88 -11.69 12.07
CA ARG A 155 2.09 -10.70 12.83
C ARG A 155 0.78 -10.38 12.11
N ILE A 156 0.84 -10.20 10.79
CA ILE A 156 -0.32 -10.00 9.92
C ILE A 156 -1.20 -11.25 9.97
N ALA A 157 -0.61 -12.45 9.84
CA ALA A 157 -1.35 -13.72 9.93
C ALA A 157 -2.13 -13.86 11.24
N ALA A 158 -1.48 -13.62 12.39
CA ALA A 158 -2.13 -13.68 13.69
C ALA A 158 -3.27 -12.66 13.81
N THR A 159 -3.05 -11.44 13.32
CA THR A 159 -4.06 -10.37 13.41
C THR A 159 -5.27 -10.63 12.52
N VAL A 160 -5.06 -11.07 11.28
CA VAL A 160 -6.14 -11.43 10.34
C VAL A 160 -6.99 -12.58 10.89
N LYS A 161 -6.35 -13.56 11.56
CA LYS A 161 -7.05 -14.64 12.25
C LYS A 161 -7.92 -14.12 13.40
N ASP A 162 -7.38 -13.22 14.23
CA ASP A 162 -8.10 -12.63 15.36
C ASP A 162 -9.29 -11.76 14.89
N LEU A 163 -9.20 -11.16 13.69
CA LEU A 163 -10.30 -10.45 13.02
C LEU A 163 -11.39 -11.40 12.49
N GLY A 164 -11.16 -12.72 12.49
CA GLY A 164 -12.16 -13.75 12.21
C GLY A 164 -12.17 -14.29 10.78
N PHE A 165 -11.27 -13.83 9.90
CA PHE A 165 -11.12 -14.36 8.55
C PHE A 165 -10.71 -15.83 8.56
N LYS A 166 -11.12 -16.58 7.53
CA LYS A 166 -10.91 -18.03 7.45
C LYS A 166 -9.64 -18.41 6.69
N ALA A 167 -9.15 -17.50 5.85
CA ALA A 167 -7.87 -17.64 5.16
C ALA A 167 -7.32 -16.27 4.77
N CYS A 168 -6.03 -16.22 4.47
CA CYS A 168 -5.39 -15.10 3.79
C CYS A 168 -4.77 -15.57 2.46
N LEU A 169 -4.91 -14.75 1.41
CA LEU A 169 -4.12 -14.84 0.19
C LEU A 169 -2.78 -14.14 0.40
N THR A 170 -1.70 -14.71 -0.13
CA THR A 170 -0.37 -14.06 -0.17
C THR A 170 0.48 -14.66 -1.28
N GLU A 171 1.70 -14.14 -1.47
CA GLU A 171 2.59 -14.55 -2.54
C GLU A 171 3.24 -15.92 -2.27
N GLY A 172 3.28 -16.77 -3.29
CA GLY A 172 4.05 -18.00 -3.29
C GLY A 172 5.54 -17.72 -3.52
N VAL A 173 6.23 -17.19 -2.51
CA VAL A 173 7.66 -16.86 -2.62
C VAL A 173 8.54 -18.11 -2.52
N ASP A 174 9.50 -18.25 -3.44
CA ASP A 174 10.38 -19.43 -3.53
C ASP A 174 11.19 -19.68 -2.23
N ASN A 175 11.58 -18.62 -1.51
CA ASN A 175 12.33 -18.77 -0.25
C ASN A 175 11.46 -19.25 0.93
N ILE A 176 10.14 -19.06 0.89
CA ILE A 176 9.19 -19.58 1.89
C ILE A 176 8.74 -20.99 1.50
N LEU A 177 8.40 -21.19 0.21
CA LEU A 177 7.95 -22.48 -0.29
C LEU A 177 9.07 -23.51 -0.32
N GLU A 178 10.31 -23.09 -0.56
CA GLU A 178 11.47 -23.95 -0.79
C GLU A 178 11.21 -24.97 -1.92
N TRP A 179 10.99 -26.24 -1.58
CA TRP A 179 10.67 -27.31 -2.52
C TRP A 179 9.16 -27.56 -2.65
N ARG A 180 8.35 -26.90 -1.84
CA ARG A 180 6.89 -27.05 -1.81
C ARG A 180 6.24 -26.28 -2.96
N SER A 181 5.01 -26.64 -3.30
CA SER A 181 4.23 -26.00 -4.38
C SER A 181 3.23 -25.00 -3.82
N PRO A 182 2.95 -23.86 -4.48
CA PRO A 182 1.88 -22.95 -4.08
C PRO A 182 0.48 -23.57 -4.23
N ASN A 183 0.36 -24.70 -4.93
CA ASN A 183 -0.89 -25.35 -5.32
C ASN A 183 -1.52 -26.23 -4.21
N TYR A 184 -1.18 -25.94 -2.95
CA TYR A 184 -1.67 -26.63 -1.77
C TYR A 184 -1.99 -25.61 -0.67
N LEU A 185 -2.89 -25.99 0.24
CA LEU A 185 -3.26 -25.14 1.36
C LEU A 185 -2.23 -25.28 2.49
N TYR A 186 -1.79 -24.15 3.02
CA TYR A 186 -0.85 -24.08 4.14
C TYR A 186 -1.47 -23.33 5.31
N GLN A 187 -0.73 -23.18 6.42
CA GLN A 187 -1.10 -22.27 7.49
C GLN A 187 0.09 -21.42 7.96
N CYS A 188 -0.18 -20.28 8.57
CA CYS A 188 0.80 -19.41 9.22
C CYS A 188 0.14 -18.83 10.47
N ALA A 189 0.78 -18.95 11.64
CA ALA A 189 0.17 -18.57 12.94
C ALA A 189 -1.23 -19.21 13.16
N GLY A 190 -1.43 -20.43 12.62
CA GLY A 190 -2.72 -21.13 12.60
C GLY A 190 -3.84 -20.46 11.79
N LEU A 191 -3.53 -19.52 10.90
CA LEU A 191 -4.44 -19.04 9.84
C LEU A 191 -4.15 -19.82 8.55
N PRO A 192 -5.15 -20.43 7.88
CA PRO A 192 -4.95 -20.99 6.54
C PRO A 192 -4.47 -19.93 5.53
N VAL A 193 -3.49 -20.29 4.70
CA VAL A 193 -2.87 -19.40 3.72
C VAL A 193 -2.93 -20.02 2.32
N ILE A 194 -3.47 -19.25 1.38
CA ILE A 194 -3.54 -19.59 -0.05
C ILE A 194 -2.39 -18.84 -0.73
N MET A 195 -1.39 -19.60 -1.18
CA MET A 195 -0.20 -19.04 -1.82
C MET A 195 -0.44 -18.86 -3.32
N ARG A 196 -0.26 -17.64 -3.86
CA ARG A 196 -0.38 -17.37 -5.31
C ARG A 196 0.62 -18.19 -6.10
N ASN A 197 0.16 -18.77 -7.20
CA ASN A 197 1.03 -19.33 -8.21
C ASN A 197 1.55 -18.20 -9.10
N PHE A 198 2.64 -17.59 -8.66
CA PHE A 198 3.19 -16.41 -9.35
C PHE A 198 3.54 -16.69 -10.80
N LYS A 199 4.03 -17.91 -11.13
CA LYS A 199 4.45 -18.22 -12.50
C LYS A 199 3.29 -18.09 -13.49
N LEU A 200 2.17 -18.76 -13.21
CA LEU A 200 0.98 -18.72 -14.06
C LEU A 200 0.29 -17.35 -14.01
N SER A 201 0.34 -16.68 -12.87
CA SER A 201 -0.21 -15.32 -12.74
C SER A 201 0.59 -14.31 -13.56
N ASP A 202 1.92 -14.36 -13.51
CA ASP A 202 2.83 -13.49 -14.26
C ASP A 202 2.83 -13.79 -15.76
N ASP A 203 2.46 -15.01 -16.17
CA ASP A 203 2.25 -15.35 -17.58
C ASP A 203 1.14 -14.49 -18.19
N ILE A 204 0.09 -14.19 -17.41
CA ILE A 204 -0.96 -13.25 -17.80
C ILE A 204 -0.51 -11.80 -17.56
N ALA A 205 0.02 -11.47 -16.38
CA ALA A 205 0.26 -10.07 -15.99
C ALA A 205 1.46 -9.41 -16.69
N PHE A 206 2.52 -10.17 -17.01
CA PHE A 206 3.78 -9.62 -17.52
C PHE A 206 4.23 -10.20 -18.87
N ARG A 207 3.90 -11.47 -19.17
CA ARG A 207 4.39 -12.16 -20.39
C ARG A 207 3.42 -12.17 -21.56
N PHE A 208 2.17 -11.73 -21.38
CA PHE A 208 1.11 -11.86 -22.38
C PHE A 208 1.48 -11.30 -23.77
N THR A 209 2.18 -10.17 -23.79
CA THR A 209 2.65 -9.51 -25.03
C THR A 209 4.14 -9.74 -25.35
N CYS A 210 4.83 -10.56 -24.56
CA CYS A 210 6.27 -10.80 -24.69
C CYS A 210 6.58 -11.75 -25.87
N ARG A 211 6.89 -11.19 -27.04
CA ARG A 211 7.13 -11.98 -28.28
C ARG A 211 8.36 -12.88 -28.23
N ASP A 212 9.31 -12.59 -27.36
CA ASP A 212 10.53 -13.38 -27.18
C ASP A 212 10.35 -14.53 -26.17
N TRP A 213 9.20 -14.60 -25.49
CA TRP A 213 8.86 -15.73 -24.63
C TRP A 213 8.46 -16.93 -25.48
N GLU A 214 9.07 -18.10 -25.20
CA GLU A 214 8.86 -19.33 -25.97
C GLU A 214 7.39 -19.73 -26.12
N ALA A 215 6.56 -19.39 -25.13
CA ALA A 215 5.15 -19.71 -25.15
C ALA A 215 4.24 -18.58 -25.67
N TRP A 216 4.80 -17.55 -26.30
CA TRP A 216 4.03 -16.53 -27.00
C TRP A 216 3.53 -17.04 -28.38
N PRO A 217 2.30 -16.68 -28.82
CA PRO A 217 1.27 -15.99 -28.05
C PRO A 217 0.61 -16.89 -26.99
N LEU A 218 0.19 -16.28 -25.88
CA LEU A 218 -0.59 -16.97 -24.86
C LEU A 218 -2.07 -17.00 -25.25
N SER A 219 -2.59 -18.18 -25.56
CA SER A 219 -4.00 -18.41 -25.87
C SER A 219 -4.74 -19.07 -24.71
N ALA A 220 -6.06 -18.89 -24.66
CA ALA A 220 -6.91 -19.44 -23.59
C ALA A 220 -6.85 -20.98 -23.51
N ASP A 221 -6.83 -21.67 -24.66
CA ASP A 221 -6.73 -23.14 -24.75
C ASP A 221 -5.38 -23.65 -24.22
N ARG A 222 -4.29 -22.95 -24.56
CA ARG A 222 -2.94 -23.27 -24.07
C ARG A 222 -2.86 -23.10 -22.56
N TYR A 223 -3.39 -21.99 -22.04
CA TYR A 223 -3.38 -21.69 -20.63
C TYR A 223 -4.25 -22.66 -19.82
N ALA A 224 -5.45 -22.98 -20.32
CA ALA A 224 -6.33 -23.98 -19.72
C ALA A 224 -5.69 -25.38 -19.70
N TYR A 225 -5.01 -25.76 -20.78
CA TYR A 225 -4.24 -26.99 -20.83
C TYR A 225 -3.13 -27.02 -19.75
N TRP A 226 -2.36 -25.94 -19.60
CA TRP A 226 -1.34 -25.86 -18.54
C TRP A 226 -1.93 -26.01 -17.15
N ILE A 227 -3.05 -25.36 -16.86
CA ILE A 227 -3.76 -25.51 -15.60
C ILE A 227 -4.15 -26.98 -15.39
N SER A 228 -4.74 -27.64 -16.39
CA SER A 228 -5.16 -29.05 -16.30
C SER A 228 -4.00 -30.03 -16.00
N LYS A 229 -2.76 -29.67 -16.34
CA LYS A 229 -1.56 -30.47 -16.12
C LYS A 229 -0.75 -30.04 -14.89
N THR A 230 -1.13 -28.93 -14.26
CA THR A 230 -0.41 -28.39 -13.12
C THR A 230 -0.72 -29.25 -11.88
N PRO A 231 0.29 -29.84 -11.23
CA PRO A 231 0.07 -30.69 -10.06
C PRO A 231 -0.33 -29.87 -8.84
N GLY A 232 -1.21 -30.42 -8.01
CA GLY A 232 -1.67 -29.81 -6.77
C GLY A 232 -3.15 -30.09 -6.51
N ASP A 233 -3.64 -29.64 -5.36
CA ASP A 233 -5.06 -29.77 -5.02
C ASP A 233 -5.90 -28.68 -5.73
N PHE A 234 -5.27 -27.53 -6.06
CA PHE A 234 -5.85 -26.40 -6.78
C PHE A 234 -4.74 -25.53 -7.41
N VAL A 235 -5.08 -24.67 -8.37
CA VAL A 235 -4.17 -23.69 -8.97
C VAL A 235 -4.65 -22.27 -8.65
N PRO A 236 -3.98 -21.54 -7.74
CA PRO A 236 -4.39 -20.19 -7.34
C PRO A 236 -3.71 -19.11 -8.18
N VAL A 237 -4.46 -18.45 -9.05
CA VAL A 237 -3.98 -17.32 -9.87
C VAL A 237 -4.63 -16.04 -9.40
N PHE A 238 -3.81 -14.99 -9.26
CA PHE A 238 -4.26 -13.68 -8.82
C PHE A 238 -3.47 -12.60 -9.54
N ILE A 239 -4.14 -11.60 -10.11
CA ILE A 239 -3.51 -10.55 -10.93
C ILE A 239 -4.17 -9.20 -10.68
N ASP A 240 -3.47 -8.11 -11.01
CA ASP A 240 -4.08 -6.79 -11.13
C ASP A 240 -5.18 -6.83 -12.17
N TYR A 241 -6.37 -6.33 -11.84
CA TYR A 241 -7.49 -6.32 -12.76
C TYR A 241 -7.22 -5.44 -13.98
N GLU A 242 -6.46 -4.36 -13.77
CA GLU A 242 -5.95 -3.43 -14.76
C GLU A 242 -5.10 -4.10 -15.85
N THR A 243 -4.64 -5.34 -15.63
CA THR A 243 -4.07 -6.20 -16.68
C THR A 243 -5.01 -6.32 -17.89
N LEU A 244 -6.32 -6.35 -17.63
CA LEU A 244 -7.38 -6.59 -18.61
C LEU A 244 -7.89 -5.27 -19.21
N GLY A 245 -7.07 -4.58 -20.01
CA GLY A 245 -7.49 -3.41 -20.79
C GLY A 245 -6.74 -2.11 -20.51
N GLU A 246 -6.02 -2.00 -19.38
CA GLU A 246 -5.20 -0.82 -19.06
C GLU A 246 -3.70 -1.10 -19.22
N HIS A 247 -3.15 -2.13 -18.56
CA HIS A 247 -1.74 -2.53 -18.77
C HIS A 247 -1.54 -3.10 -20.18
N TYR A 248 -2.52 -3.89 -20.63
CA TYR A 248 -2.61 -4.34 -22.01
C TYR A 248 -3.85 -3.78 -22.66
N TRP A 249 -3.66 -2.93 -23.67
CA TRP A 249 -4.76 -2.39 -24.45
C TRP A 249 -5.54 -3.50 -25.17
N VAL A 250 -6.79 -3.20 -25.54
CA VAL A 250 -7.73 -4.13 -26.20
C VAL A 250 -7.10 -4.79 -27.45
N GLU A 251 -6.27 -4.06 -28.19
CA GLU A 251 -5.60 -4.54 -29.40
C GLU A 251 -4.57 -5.65 -29.15
N SER A 252 -4.14 -5.85 -27.90
CA SER A 252 -3.29 -6.99 -27.51
C SER A 252 -4.01 -8.34 -27.61
N GLY A 253 -5.35 -8.33 -27.62
CA GLY A 253 -6.18 -9.53 -27.54
C GLY A 253 -6.45 -10.01 -26.12
N ILE A 254 -6.07 -9.26 -25.08
CA ILE A 254 -6.26 -9.67 -23.66
C ILE A 254 -7.75 -9.89 -23.31
N LEU A 255 -8.65 -9.06 -23.83
CA LEU A 255 -10.09 -9.24 -23.62
C LEU A 255 -10.64 -10.45 -24.39
N GLU A 256 -10.08 -10.75 -25.57
CA GLU A 256 -10.44 -11.96 -26.31
C GLU A 256 -9.93 -13.22 -25.60
N PHE A 257 -8.75 -13.17 -24.99
CA PHE A 257 -8.27 -14.22 -24.10
C PHE A 257 -9.26 -14.46 -22.94
N LEU A 258 -9.71 -13.39 -22.27
CA LEU A 258 -10.69 -13.48 -21.19
C LEU A 258 -12.04 -14.07 -21.63
N ARG A 259 -12.55 -13.69 -22.82
CA ARG A 259 -13.79 -14.23 -23.41
C ARG A 259 -13.72 -15.75 -23.65
N HIS A 260 -12.54 -16.27 -23.97
CA HIS A 260 -12.36 -17.68 -24.25
C HIS A 260 -11.90 -18.49 -23.03
N LEU A 261 -11.40 -17.83 -21.98
CA LEU A 261 -10.82 -18.50 -20.82
C LEU A 261 -11.81 -19.46 -20.14
N GLY A 262 -13.03 -19.02 -19.82
CA GLY A 262 -14.05 -19.88 -19.20
C GLY A 262 -14.35 -21.15 -20.00
N PRO A 263 -14.77 -21.02 -21.28
CA PRO A 263 -15.02 -22.16 -22.15
C PRO A 263 -13.84 -23.13 -22.28
N GLU A 264 -12.60 -22.62 -22.39
CA GLU A 264 -11.41 -23.47 -22.53
C GLU A 264 -11.03 -24.20 -21.24
N ILE A 265 -11.22 -23.56 -20.08
CA ILE A 265 -11.06 -24.18 -18.76
C ILE A 265 -12.03 -25.35 -18.61
N GLN A 266 -13.30 -25.15 -18.98
CA GLN A 266 -14.31 -26.21 -18.94
C GLN A 266 -13.99 -27.35 -19.91
N ARG A 267 -13.57 -27.04 -21.15
CA ARG A 267 -13.14 -28.04 -22.15
C ARG A 267 -11.93 -28.86 -21.71
N SER A 268 -11.10 -28.30 -20.84
CA SER A 268 -9.92 -28.97 -20.27
C SER A 268 -10.23 -29.79 -19.01
N ASP A 269 -11.52 -30.01 -18.69
CA ASP A 269 -11.99 -30.72 -17.49
C ASP A 269 -11.46 -30.09 -16.18
N VAL A 270 -11.27 -28.76 -16.17
CA VAL A 270 -10.85 -27.98 -15.00
C VAL A 270 -12.07 -27.29 -14.38
N GLN A 271 -12.23 -27.39 -13.07
CA GLN A 271 -13.29 -26.72 -12.32
C GLN A 271 -12.80 -25.37 -11.80
N MET A 272 -13.44 -24.28 -12.21
CA MET A 272 -13.26 -22.98 -11.56
C MET A 272 -13.94 -22.97 -10.19
N ILE A 273 -13.28 -22.39 -9.19
CA ILE A 273 -13.74 -22.36 -7.80
C ILE A 273 -13.49 -21.00 -7.15
N LYS A 274 -14.30 -20.70 -6.12
CA LYS A 274 -14.08 -19.56 -5.23
C LYS A 274 -12.95 -19.84 -4.24
N PRO A 275 -12.26 -18.81 -3.73
CA PRO A 275 -11.17 -19.01 -2.78
C PRO A 275 -11.64 -19.66 -1.47
N SER A 276 -12.86 -19.38 -0.99
CA SER A 276 -13.42 -20.08 0.19
C SER A 276 -13.58 -21.59 0.00
N GLU A 277 -13.81 -22.07 -1.23
CA GLU A 277 -13.93 -23.50 -1.50
C GLU A 277 -12.59 -24.23 -1.38
N ILE A 278 -11.45 -23.53 -1.49
CA ILE A 278 -10.10 -24.11 -1.30
C ILE A 278 -9.95 -24.67 0.12
N LEU A 279 -10.61 -24.07 1.12
CA LEU A 279 -10.55 -24.46 2.53
C LEU A 279 -11.07 -25.87 2.83
N SER A 280 -11.74 -26.50 1.87
CA SER A 280 -12.08 -27.94 1.94
C SER A 280 -10.86 -28.86 1.79
N SER A 281 -9.73 -28.33 1.30
CA SER A 281 -8.48 -29.06 1.14
C SER A 281 -7.74 -29.19 2.47
N PRO A 282 -6.99 -30.29 2.70
CA PRO A 282 -6.21 -30.42 3.93
C PRO A 282 -5.06 -29.40 3.95
N VAL A 283 -4.84 -28.78 5.11
CA VAL A 283 -3.63 -28.00 5.37
C VAL A 283 -2.43 -28.96 5.32
N ARG A 284 -1.47 -28.68 4.44
CA ARG A 284 -0.30 -29.55 4.21
C ARG A 284 0.84 -29.32 5.18
N ASP A 285 1.06 -28.07 5.55
CA ASP A 285 2.17 -27.67 6.41
C ASP A 285 1.93 -26.28 7.02
N GLU A 286 2.77 -25.90 7.98
CA GLU A 286 2.79 -24.58 8.61
C GLU A 286 4.09 -23.83 8.27
N PHE A 287 3.94 -22.57 7.86
CA PHE A 287 5.05 -21.66 7.66
C PHE A 287 5.22 -20.71 8.84
N SER A 288 6.47 -20.31 9.06
CA SER A 288 6.81 -19.13 9.87
C SER A 288 7.51 -18.12 8.97
N ILE A 289 6.89 -16.95 8.82
CA ILE A 289 7.34 -15.84 7.97
C ILE A 289 7.69 -14.67 8.89
N PRO A 290 8.98 -14.52 9.29
CA PRO A 290 9.37 -13.53 10.30
C PRO A 290 9.47 -12.10 9.76
N LEU A 291 9.58 -11.92 8.44
CA LEU A 291 9.68 -10.62 7.77
C LEU A 291 8.64 -10.56 6.65
N PRO A 292 8.02 -9.38 6.40
CA PRO A 292 7.00 -9.22 5.37
C PRO A 292 7.48 -9.66 3.98
N ILE A 293 6.77 -10.64 3.42
CA ILE A 293 6.79 -10.95 1.98
C ILE A 293 5.77 -10.10 1.23
N SER A 294 5.88 -10.03 -0.09
CA SER A 294 4.94 -9.35 -0.99
C SER A 294 5.00 -9.98 -2.40
N TRP A 295 4.03 -9.68 -3.25
CA TRP A 295 4.10 -10.00 -4.68
C TRP A 295 4.92 -9.00 -5.52
N ALA A 296 5.36 -7.89 -4.92
CA ALA A 296 6.06 -6.84 -5.63
C ALA A 296 7.55 -7.13 -5.81
N ASP A 297 8.07 -6.65 -6.94
CA ASP A 297 9.47 -6.72 -7.35
C ASP A 297 10.08 -8.14 -7.38
N ALA A 298 11.35 -8.23 -7.77
CA ALA A 298 12.07 -9.49 -7.81
C ALA A 298 12.34 -10.05 -6.40
N GLU A 299 12.48 -9.18 -5.40
CA GLU A 299 12.75 -9.57 -4.01
C GLU A 299 11.53 -10.20 -3.32
N LYS A 300 10.31 -9.88 -3.76
CA LYS A 300 9.05 -10.39 -3.19
C LYS A 300 8.93 -10.15 -1.69
N ASP A 301 9.29 -8.95 -1.27
CA ASP A 301 9.30 -8.51 0.13
C ASP A 301 8.79 -7.07 0.30
N GLY A 302 8.75 -6.58 1.54
CA GLY A 302 8.27 -5.21 1.83
C GLY A 302 9.17 -4.05 1.34
N THR A 303 10.28 -4.33 0.64
CA THR A 303 11.23 -3.28 0.23
C THR A 303 10.69 -2.34 -0.84
N ALA A 304 9.64 -2.73 -1.59
CA ALA A 304 9.00 -1.83 -2.54
C ALA A 304 8.44 -0.55 -1.87
N TRP A 305 8.07 -0.61 -0.58
CA TRP A 305 7.49 0.52 0.17
C TRP A 305 8.37 1.06 1.31
N ILE A 306 9.28 0.27 1.89
CA ILE A 306 10.06 0.68 3.08
C ILE A 306 11.55 0.26 2.99
N GLU A 307 12.23 0.57 1.88
CA GLU A 307 13.67 0.28 1.71
C GLU A 307 14.54 1.50 1.97
N ASN A 308 14.25 2.61 1.28
CA ASN A 308 15.12 3.77 1.30
C ASN A 308 14.74 4.78 2.40
N ARG A 309 15.59 5.80 2.57
CA ARG A 309 15.42 6.81 3.63
C ARG A 309 14.19 7.71 3.43
N LYS A 310 13.80 8.01 2.19
CA LYS A 310 12.61 8.83 1.89
C LYS A 310 11.36 8.10 2.37
N GLN A 311 11.22 6.85 1.94
CA GLN A 311 10.15 5.94 2.34
C GLN A 311 10.08 5.78 3.87
N LYS A 312 11.20 5.46 4.53
CA LYS A 312 11.26 5.30 5.99
C LYS A 312 10.88 6.57 6.75
N ASN A 313 11.25 7.74 6.25
CA ASN A 313 10.88 9.01 6.86
C ASN A 313 9.39 9.32 6.69
N ALA A 314 8.86 9.19 5.47
CA ALA A 314 7.44 9.35 5.19
C ALA A 314 6.58 8.39 6.04
N PHE A 315 7.02 7.13 6.16
CA PHE A 315 6.34 6.09 6.92
C PHE A 315 6.21 6.43 8.41
N ARG A 316 7.34 6.83 9.02
CA ARG A 316 7.36 7.26 10.43
C ARG A 316 6.50 8.49 10.64
N ALA A 317 6.58 9.46 9.73
CA ALA A 317 5.83 10.70 9.83
C ALA A 317 4.32 10.44 9.77
N VAL A 318 3.82 9.68 8.79
CA VAL A 318 2.37 9.41 8.68
C VAL A 318 1.84 8.56 9.83
N GLN A 319 2.63 7.62 10.35
CA GLN A 319 2.20 6.82 11.51
C GLN A 319 2.07 7.72 12.75
N ARG A 320 3.02 8.63 12.97
CA ARG A 320 2.94 9.62 14.05
C ARG A 320 1.81 10.61 13.84
N ALA A 321 1.51 10.94 12.58
CA ALA A 321 0.52 11.96 12.23
C ALA A 321 -0.85 11.73 12.88
N LYS A 322 -1.23 10.49 13.23
CA LYS A 322 -2.43 10.16 14.02
C LYS A 322 -2.65 11.09 15.22
N THR A 323 -1.57 11.48 15.91
CA THR A 323 -1.63 12.40 17.07
C THR A 323 -2.08 13.81 16.70
N PHE A 324 -1.87 14.23 15.47
CA PHE A 324 -2.15 15.55 14.94
C PHE A 324 -3.35 15.56 13.99
N CYS A 325 -4.23 14.54 14.00
CA CYS A 325 -5.31 14.40 13.02
C CYS A 325 -6.70 14.53 13.65
N GLU A 326 -7.50 15.49 13.17
CA GLU A 326 -8.97 15.51 13.41
C GLU A 326 -9.72 14.81 12.27
N ASP A 327 -9.31 15.05 11.01
CA ASP A 327 -9.86 14.37 9.84
C ASP A 327 -9.14 13.03 9.57
N LEU A 328 -9.69 11.97 10.16
CA LEU A 328 -9.14 10.62 10.01
C LEU A 328 -9.22 10.08 8.58
N HIS A 329 -10.17 10.55 7.76
CA HIS A 329 -10.30 10.04 6.39
C HIS A 329 -9.11 10.50 5.54
N THR A 330 -8.82 11.81 5.52
CA THR A 330 -7.65 12.35 4.81
C THR A 330 -6.34 11.75 5.31
N TRP A 331 -6.17 11.64 6.64
CA TRP A 331 -4.99 10.99 7.21
C TRP A 331 -4.79 9.56 6.71
N ARG A 332 -5.88 8.79 6.56
CA ARG A 332 -5.83 7.42 6.03
C ARG A 332 -5.55 7.37 4.53
N CYS A 333 -6.06 8.33 3.76
CA CYS A 333 -5.67 8.48 2.36
C CYS A 333 -4.16 8.74 2.21
N LEU A 334 -3.52 9.44 3.14
CA LEU A 334 -2.05 9.59 3.12
C LEU A 334 -1.29 8.28 3.40
N GLN A 335 -1.96 7.20 3.80
CA GLN A 335 -1.35 5.89 4.06
C GLN A 335 -1.44 4.93 2.86
N ILE A 336 -2.10 5.33 1.77
CA ILE A 336 -2.22 4.52 0.54
C ILE A 336 -0.82 4.07 0.08
N SER A 337 -0.67 2.78 -0.24
CA SER A 337 0.62 2.15 -0.56
C SER A 337 1.35 2.85 -1.71
N ASP A 338 0.63 3.29 -2.73
CA ASP A 338 1.12 4.02 -3.89
C ASP A 338 2.04 5.18 -3.55
N HIS A 339 1.71 5.95 -2.51
CA HIS A 339 2.52 7.11 -2.12
C HIS A 339 3.97 6.71 -1.80
N PHE A 340 4.15 5.56 -1.15
CA PHE A 340 5.46 5.02 -0.80
C PHE A 340 6.11 4.31 -1.97
N TYR A 341 5.31 3.67 -2.82
CA TYR A 341 5.77 3.06 -4.06
C TYR A 341 6.40 4.10 -5.00
N TYR A 342 5.81 5.29 -5.08
CA TYR A 342 6.33 6.41 -5.88
C TYR A 342 7.66 6.98 -5.34
N MET A 343 8.00 6.71 -4.08
CA MET A 343 9.27 7.15 -3.46
C MET A 343 10.39 6.11 -3.58
N SER A 344 10.17 5.02 -4.32
CA SER A 344 11.19 3.98 -4.53
C SER A 344 12.39 4.53 -5.29
N CYS A 345 13.59 4.08 -4.90
CA CYS A 345 14.84 4.39 -5.59
C CYS A 345 15.40 3.14 -6.30
N LYS A 346 14.55 2.15 -6.60
CA LYS A 346 14.94 0.94 -7.34
C LYS A 346 15.22 1.28 -8.81
N HIS A 347 16.13 0.53 -9.41
CA HIS A 347 16.59 0.71 -10.80
C HIS A 347 16.42 -0.61 -11.58
N GLY A 348 16.70 -0.60 -12.88
CA GLY A 348 16.54 -1.79 -13.73
C GLY A 348 15.07 -2.11 -13.97
N SER A 349 14.73 -3.39 -14.16
CA SER A 349 13.36 -3.82 -14.45
C SER A 349 12.36 -3.40 -13.36
N CYS A 350 12.74 -3.49 -12.08
CA CYS A 350 11.90 -3.00 -10.99
C CYS A 350 11.71 -1.47 -11.07
N GLY A 351 12.78 -0.72 -11.35
CA GLY A 351 12.70 0.72 -11.52
C GLY A 351 11.82 1.17 -12.70
N GLU A 352 11.78 0.40 -13.80
CA GLU A 352 10.89 0.67 -14.94
C GLU A 352 9.41 0.50 -14.54
N VAL A 353 9.10 -0.53 -13.76
CA VAL A 353 7.74 -0.75 -13.21
C VAL A 353 7.36 0.40 -12.27
N HIS A 354 8.25 0.77 -11.34
CA HIS A 354 8.03 1.94 -10.47
C HIS A 354 7.77 3.23 -11.27
N THR A 355 8.55 3.47 -12.33
CA THR A 355 8.40 4.66 -13.17
C THR A 355 7.08 4.65 -13.93
N TYR A 356 6.63 3.49 -14.41
CA TYR A 356 5.37 3.34 -15.14
C TYR A 356 4.15 3.70 -14.29
N PHE A 357 4.12 3.25 -13.03
CA PHE A 357 3.01 3.51 -12.11
C PHE A 357 3.09 4.87 -11.40
N SER A 358 4.27 5.51 -11.38
CA SER A 358 4.47 6.79 -10.70
C SER A 358 3.97 7.97 -11.52
N HIS A 359 3.17 8.84 -10.90
CA HIS A 359 2.70 10.06 -11.54
C HIS A 359 3.74 11.19 -11.54
N GLN A 360 4.82 11.08 -10.76
CA GLN A 360 5.91 12.07 -10.64
C GLN A 360 7.24 11.38 -10.31
N PRO A 361 8.40 12.01 -10.59
CA PRO A 361 9.72 11.48 -10.20
C PRO A 361 9.83 11.22 -8.70
N GLU A 362 10.66 10.28 -8.29
CA GLU A 362 10.71 9.77 -6.92
C GLU A 362 11.10 10.83 -5.88
N HIS A 363 12.00 11.74 -6.26
CA HIS A 363 12.38 12.86 -5.41
C HIS A 363 11.24 13.88 -5.25
N GLU A 364 10.49 14.16 -6.32
CA GLU A 364 9.33 15.06 -6.30
C GLU A 364 8.16 14.44 -5.52
N ALA A 365 7.97 13.11 -5.62
CA ALA A 365 6.99 12.37 -4.83
C ALA A 365 7.22 12.53 -3.34
N PHE A 366 8.47 12.36 -2.89
CA PHE A 366 8.84 12.54 -1.50
C PHE A 366 8.65 13.99 -1.02
N ILE A 367 9.07 14.98 -1.82
CA ILE A 367 8.85 16.40 -1.46
C ILE A 367 7.36 16.69 -1.30
N THR A 368 6.57 16.34 -2.32
CA THR A 368 5.13 16.58 -2.33
C THR A 368 4.47 15.93 -1.11
N TYR A 369 4.82 14.69 -0.79
CA TYR A 369 4.25 13.97 0.34
C TYR A 369 4.57 14.63 1.68
N MET A 370 5.84 14.96 1.92
CA MET A 370 6.26 15.60 3.18
C MET A 370 5.65 17.00 3.33
N ASP A 371 5.56 17.77 2.24
CA ASP A 371 4.94 19.09 2.23
C ASP A 371 3.43 19.01 2.51
N VAL A 372 2.72 18.03 1.91
CA VAL A 372 1.30 17.76 2.19
C VAL A 372 1.10 17.36 3.64
N LEU A 373 1.89 16.40 4.15
CA LEU A 373 1.75 15.91 5.51
C LEU A 373 2.00 17.03 6.53
N ALA A 374 3.03 17.84 6.33
CA ALA A 374 3.34 18.97 7.20
C ALA A 374 2.22 20.03 7.21
N ASP A 375 1.67 20.39 6.03
CA ASP A 375 0.55 21.34 5.95
C ASP A 375 -0.72 20.77 6.62
N PHE A 376 -0.97 19.46 6.45
CA PHE A 376 -2.08 18.76 7.08
C PHE A 376 -1.99 18.71 8.60
N GLU A 377 -0.84 18.33 9.15
CA GLU A 377 -0.60 18.35 10.60
C GLU A 377 -0.71 19.78 11.15
N GLU A 378 -0.07 20.76 10.52
CA GLU A 378 -0.07 22.14 11.02
C GLU A 378 -1.48 22.74 11.06
N ARG A 379 -2.31 22.49 10.04
CA ARG A 379 -3.71 22.95 10.00
C ARG A 379 -4.57 22.26 11.05
N SER A 380 -4.37 20.97 11.24
CA SER A 380 -5.10 20.20 12.26
C SER A 380 -4.74 20.69 13.66
N ILE A 381 -3.46 20.92 13.95
CA ILE A 381 -2.98 21.44 15.24
C ILE A 381 -3.63 22.77 15.62
N GLN A 382 -3.95 23.66 14.65
CA GLN A 382 -4.57 24.95 14.97
C GLN A 382 -5.93 24.83 15.68
N GLN A 383 -6.62 23.71 15.50
CA GLN A 383 -7.94 23.44 16.09
C GLN A 383 -7.88 22.70 17.43
N MET A 384 -6.70 22.21 17.81
CA MET A 384 -6.53 21.36 19.00
C MET A 384 -6.23 22.17 20.28
N GLU A 385 -6.71 21.68 21.43
CA GLU A 385 -6.57 22.35 22.73
C GLU A 385 -5.11 22.46 23.22
N LYS A 386 -4.29 21.43 22.99
CA LYS A 386 -2.88 21.35 23.42
C LYS A 386 -1.90 21.82 22.33
N LYS A 387 -2.31 22.73 21.44
CA LYS A 387 -1.53 23.13 20.25
C LYS A 387 -0.13 23.64 20.54
N GLU A 388 0.10 24.28 21.69
CA GLU A 388 1.42 24.76 22.10
C GLU A 388 2.43 23.63 22.37
N PHE A 389 1.95 22.44 22.75
CA PHE A 389 2.76 21.24 22.93
C PHE A 389 2.86 20.41 21.65
N LEU A 390 1.81 20.42 20.82
CA LEU A 390 1.77 19.68 19.56
C LEU A 390 2.61 20.34 18.47
N TYR A 391 2.57 21.67 18.37
CA TYR A 391 3.20 22.42 17.27
C TYR A 391 4.71 22.15 17.14
N PRO A 392 5.51 22.09 18.23
CA PRO A 392 6.92 21.72 18.14
C PRO A 392 7.19 20.28 17.65
N LEU A 393 6.22 19.37 17.82
CA LEU A 393 6.34 17.94 17.49
C LEU A 393 5.92 17.61 16.04
N ARG A 394 5.34 18.58 15.32
CA ARG A 394 4.86 18.40 13.95
C ARG A 394 5.97 18.02 12.98
N SER A 395 5.59 17.33 11.92
CA SER A 395 6.38 17.07 10.74
C SER A 395 6.61 18.38 9.96
N LEU A 396 7.83 18.55 9.45
CA LEU A 396 8.25 19.74 8.72
C LEU A 396 8.34 19.47 7.21
N PRO A 397 8.05 20.49 6.37
CA PRO A 397 8.27 20.40 4.94
C PRO A 397 9.78 20.29 4.63
N ILE A 398 10.10 19.88 3.40
CA ILE A 398 11.49 19.62 3.00
C ILE A 398 12.39 20.84 3.16
N ASP A 399 11.86 22.03 2.88
CA ASP A 399 12.59 23.30 2.91
C ASP A 399 12.91 23.77 4.35
N ASP A 400 12.17 23.27 5.35
CA ASP A 400 12.32 23.64 6.76
C ASP A 400 13.05 22.57 7.60
N ALA A 401 13.31 21.39 7.03
CA ALA A 401 14.02 20.32 7.73
C ALA A 401 15.45 20.71 8.12
N PHE A 402 15.98 20.11 9.20
CA PHE A 402 17.36 20.37 9.62
C PHE A 402 18.34 19.47 8.87
N TYR A 403 19.14 20.05 7.97
CA TYR A 403 20.17 19.33 7.22
C TYR A 403 21.54 19.42 7.91
N PHE A 404 21.98 18.32 8.50
CA PHE A 404 23.27 18.24 9.15
C PHE A 404 24.40 18.25 8.12
N SER A 405 25.25 19.25 8.23
CA SER A 405 26.41 19.52 7.39
C SER A 405 27.66 19.64 8.24
N SER A 406 28.79 19.42 7.60
CA SER A 406 30.13 19.62 8.14
C SER A 406 30.82 20.75 7.34
N PRO A 407 32.03 21.19 7.73
CA PRO A 407 32.80 22.13 6.92
C PRO A 407 33.06 21.67 5.48
N VAL A 408 32.96 20.36 5.20
CA VAL A 408 33.17 19.78 3.86
C VAL A 408 31.87 19.50 3.09
N GLY A 409 30.71 19.78 3.69
CA GLY A 409 29.40 19.63 3.03
C GLY A 409 28.39 18.79 3.80
N TYR A 410 27.28 18.46 3.15
CA TYR A 410 26.16 17.72 3.72
C TYR A 410 26.58 16.32 4.17
N THR A 411 26.21 15.94 5.39
CA THR A 411 26.60 14.64 5.99
C THR A 411 25.68 13.49 5.59
N GLY A 412 24.65 13.77 4.79
CA GLY A 412 23.58 12.82 4.53
C GLY A 412 22.52 12.78 5.62
N HIS A 413 22.67 13.43 6.77
CA HIS A 413 21.71 13.32 7.89
C HIS A 413 20.72 14.49 7.89
N VAL A 414 19.43 14.20 8.09
CA VAL A 414 18.35 15.18 8.08
C VAL A 414 17.34 14.84 9.17
N ALA A 415 16.77 15.86 9.80
CA ALA A 415 15.66 15.75 10.74
C ALA A 415 14.44 16.53 10.23
N PHE A 416 13.33 15.83 10.02
CA PHE A 416 12.05 16.40 9.58
C PHE A 416 11.12 16.79 10.74
N ASP A 417 11.57 16.59 11.97
CA ASP A 417 10.79 16.87 13.17
C ASP A 417 11.70 16.83 14.40
N MET A 418 11.14 17.16 15.56
CA MET A 418 11.87 17.20 16.82
C MET A 418 12.35 15.82 17.31
N ASP A 419 11.60 14.74 17.06
CA ASP A 419 11.99 13.40 17.49
C ASP A 419 13.24 12.94 16.74
N GLN A 420 13.22 13.10 15.41
CA GLN A 420 14.36 12.84 14.56
C GLN A 420 15.54 13.73 14.92
N PHE A 421 15.31 15.01 15.23
CA PHE A 421 16.38 15.91 15.63
C PHE A 421 17.11 15.39 16.88
N ALA A 422 16.35 14.99 17.92
CA ALA A 422 16.90 14.41 19.14
C ALA A 422 17.71 13.13 18.85
N ASP A 423 17.19 12.23 18.00
CA ASP A 423 17.88 11.01 17.61
C ASP A 423 19.16 11.30 16.80
N MET A 424 19.11 12.27 15.88
CA MET A 424 20.23 12.65 15.03
C MET A 424 21.41 13.20 15.85
N LEU A 425 21.15 13.92 16.96
CA LEU A 425 22.21 14.36 17.86
C LEU A 425 23.03 13.20 18.43
N GLN A 426 22.52 11.96 18.44
CA GLN A 426 23.22 10.77 18.91
C GLN A 426 24.06 10.08 17.82
N ILE A 427 23.68 10.21 16.54
CA ILE A 427 24.30 9.44 15.44
C ILE A 427 25.12 10.29 14.46
N VAL A 428 24.84 11.59 14.34
CA VAL A 428 25.55 12.48 13.42
C VAL A 428 27.03 12.60 13.79
N PRO A 429 27.96 12.73 12.81
CA PRO A 429 29.38 12.97 13.10
C PRO A 429 29.64 14.16 14.03
N ALA A 430 30.61 14.02 14.95
CA ALA A 430 30.87 15.00 16.00
C ALA A 430 31.34 16.37 15.46
N ASP A 431 32.03 16.37 14.31
CA ASP A 431 32.46 17.56 13.59
C ASP A 431 31.28 18.36 13.03
N SER A 432 30.24 17.69 12.52
CA SER A 432 28.99 18.33 12.09
C SER A 432 28.22 18.96 13.25
N ILE A 433 28.10 18.25 14.38
CA ILE A 433 27.48 18.81 15.60
C ILE A 433 28.23 20.06 16.06
N SER A 434 29.56 19.99 16.13
CA SER A 434 30.40 21.13 16.53
C SER A 434 30.28 22.30 15.55
N TYR A 435 30.25 22.01 14.25
CA TYR A 435 30.10 23.00 13.18
C TYR A 435 28.79 23.79 13.31
N HIS A 436 27.66 23.10 13.47
CA HIS A 436 26.35 23.76 13.61
C HIS A 436 26.18 24.46 14.96
N HIS A 437 26.67 23.85 16.04
CA HIS A 437 26.56 24.43 17.37
C HIS A 437 27.35 25.74 17.50
N GLN A 438 28.59 25.79 16.97
CA GLN A 438 29.40 27.02 16.96
C GLN A 438 28.77 28.16 16.15
N LYS A 439 27.98 27.83 15.11
CA LYS A 439 27.25 28.80 14.30
C LYS A 439 25.93 29.24 14.92
N GLY A 440 25.47 28.55 15.97
CA GLY A 440 24.13 28.75 16.54
C GLY A 440 23.00 28.19 15.68
N ASP A 441 23.31 27.38 14.67
CA ASP A 441 22.31 26.87 13.71
C ASP A 441 21.26 26.01 14.41
N LEU A 442 21.69 25.15 15.35
CA LEU A 442 20.80 24.25 16.10
C LEU A 442 19.75 25.04 16.90
N ALA A 443 20.19 25.98 17.73
CA ALA A 443 19.30 26.77 18.57
C ALA A 443 18.43 27.71 17.72
N ASN A 444 18.98 28.30 16.66
CA ASN A 444 18.22 29.12 15.74
C ASN A 444 17.09 28.33 15.07
N TRP A 445 17.37 27.11 14.60
CA TRP A 445 16.35 26.25 14.01
C TRP A 445 15.25 25.86 15.02
N CYS A 446 15.63 25.50 16.26
CA CYS A 446 14.65 25.24 17.32
C CYS A 446 13.75 26.46 17.58
N ARG A 447 14.32 27.67 17.52
CA ARG A 447 13.60 28.92 17.75
C ARG A 447 12.69 29.33 16.60
N THR A 448 13.16 29.26 15.36
CA THR A 448 12.46 29.84 14.21
C THR A 448 11.58 28.84 13.47
N VAL A 449 11.98 27.58 13.39
CA VAL A 449 11.28 26.53 12.63
C VAL A 449 10.41 25.67 13.54
N ILE A 450 11.01 25.06 14.56
CA ILE A 450 10.26 24.27 15.55
C ILE A 450 9.34 25.18 16.38
N LYS A 451 9.75 26.44 16.58
CA LYS A 451 9.06 27.45 17.42
C LYS A 451 8.98 27.04 18.89
N ASP A 452 10.03 26.41 19.41
CA ASP A 452 10.17 26.07 20.82
C ASP A 452 11.34 26.82 21.46
N GLU A 453 11.03 27.97 22.08
CA GLU A 453 12.01 28.80 22.78
C GLU A 453 12.68 28.10 23.97
N PRO A 454 11.98 27.28 24.79
CA PRO A 454 12.64 26.52 25.86
C PRO A 454 13.75 25.59 25.35
N LEU A 455 13.51 24.84 24.27
CA LEU A 455 14.54 24.00 23.64
C LEU A 455 15.70 24.85 23.13
N ALA A 456 15.41 25.93 22.41
CA ALA A 456 16.45 26.80 21.85
C ALA A 456 17.41 27.32 22.93
N GLN A 457 16.86 27.77 24.07
CA GLN A 457 17.66 28.23 25.21
C GLN A 457 18.49 27.11 25.86
N ALA A 458 17.94 25.90 25.95
CA ALA A 458 18.67 24.75 26.48
C ALA A 458 19.83 24.35 25.56
N ILE A 459 19.60 24.36 24.24
CA ILE A 459 20.63 24.11 23.21
C ILE A 459 21.72 25.19 23.22
N ASP A 460 21.36 26.46 23.39
CA ASP A 460 22.32 27.58 23.50
C ASP A 460 23.24 27.46 24.73
N ARG A 461 22.75 26.86 25.83
CA ARG A 461 23.51 26.68 27.08
C ARG A 461 24.37 25.42 27.10
N ALA A 462 24.10 24.48 26.20
CA ALA A 462 24.85 23.23 26.13
C ALA A 462 26.28 23.50 25.65
N ASN A 463 27.28 22.93 26.34
CA ASN A 463 28.70 23.13 26.04
C ASN A 463 29.30 21.96 25.27
N ASN A 464 28.59 20.84 25.20
CA ASN A 464 29.06 19.61 24.59
C ASN A 464 27.88 18.79 24.06
N ARG A 465 28.20 17.75 23.28
CA ARG A 465 27.21 16.87 22.66
C ARG A 465 26.27 16.19 23.65
N GLN A 466 26.75 15.80 24.84
CA GLN A 466 25.92 15.13 25.83
C GLN A 466 24.86 16.07 26.40
N GLU A 467 25.22 17.34 26.65
CA GLU A 467 24.28 18.37 27.07
C GLU A 467 23.25 18.69 25.97
N LEU A 468 23.65 18.70 24.70
CA LEU A 468 22.73 18.86 23.56
C LEU A 468 21.71 17.71 23.49
N ILE A 469 22.19 16.46 23.60
CA ILE A 469 21.33 15.27 23.60
C ILE A 469 20.35 15.35 24.78
N LEU A 470 20.85 15.65 25.99
CA LEU A 470 20.01 15.75 27.18
C LEU A 470 18.94 16.84 27.04
N ALA A 471 19.29 18.01 26.48
CA ALA A 471 18.36 19.10 26.26
C ALA A 471 17.22 18.69 25.30
N ALA A 472 17.57 18.10 24.15
CA ALA A 472 16.60 17.66 23.17
C ALA A 472 15.72 16.51 23.71
N ASP A 473 16.32 15.51 24.35
CA ASP A 473 15.59 14.38 24.92
C ASP A 473 14.66 14.79 26.04
N THR A 474 15.11 15.65 26.96
CA THR A 474 14.28 16.14 28.07
C THR A 474 13.06 16.88 27.53
N ARG A 475 13.27 17.82 26.60
CA ARG A 475 12.17 18.59 26.01
C ARG A 475 11.22 17.71 25.21
N ARG A 476 11.74 16.73 24.45
CA ARG A 476 10.94 15.75 23.71
C ARG A 476 9.99 15.01 24.65
N HIS A 477 10.51 14.50 25.77
CA HIS A 477 9.71 13.81 26.76
C HIS A 477 8.68 14.73 27.42
N GLU A 478 9.04 15.97 27.76
CA GLU A 478 8.09 16.95 28.31
C GLU A 478 6.91 17.21 27.38
N LEU A 479 7.18 17.42 26.09
CA LEU A 479 6.13 17.71 25.10
C LEU A 479 5.20 16.50 24.92
N TRP A 480 5.75 15.29 24.77
CA TRP A 480 4.94 14.07 24.63
C TRP A 480 4.16 13.73 25.91
N ALA A 481 4.77 13.90 27.09
CA ALA A 481 4.10 13.64 28.36
C ALA A 481 2.96 14.63 28.63
N ALA A 482 3.06 15.86 28.12
CA ALA A 482 1.98 16.84 28.21
C ALA A 482 0.75 16.45 27.37
N LEU A 483 0.87 15.54 26.40
CA LEU A 483 -0.24 15.08 25.57
C LEU A 483 -1.06 13.96 26.21
N GLN A 484 -0.45 13.15 27.09
CA GLN A 484 -1.12 12.15 27.93
C GLN A 484 -2.06 12.83 28.95
#